data_AF-A0A2E1TTD6-F1
#
_entry.id   AF-A0A2E1TTD6-F1
#
_cell.length_a   1.000
_cell.length_b   1.000
_cell.length_c   1.000
_cell.angle_alpha   90.00
_cell.angle_beta   90.00
_cell.angle_gamma   90.00
#
_symmetry.space_group_name_H-M   'P 1'
#
loop_
_entity.id
_entity.type
_entity.pdbx_description
1 polymer ?
#
loop_
_entity_poly.entity_id
_entity_poly.type
_entity_poly.pdbx_seq_one_letter_code
_entity_poly.pdbx_strand_id
1 'polypeptide(L)'
;MSDVATLNSLIKDVTDLGGSVKNVEVDEDERGLVLRVPRTDGPFDITMPEHLHLDPEAIDYERACVAEDADLPEPVRSFWNAYIAALFDDDDRAALADIRQAVGPLLDEHGEAFEALGLQGFLQTENDTVSLNRRMLASVAMGTEQGTRILPFIGLARQGKSPINISKTVSGSYTVNGSAANAVIINSGRFDALWALNSKDQGNRSMVALSVPLSIPMGQASGNAKPPALAVGRSPSQSQPYKGAFAPRVIREGNVQRLTHLTLSFLGRPALAQTIFRSVAKEHDIQNPDDLWPRIKAYNMRRLFHAYRVSNDVENTRLREKLTDALSQQIETLIESH
;
A
#
# COMPACT_ATOMS: atom_id res chain seq x y z
N MET A 1 9.11 -21.01 -4.41
CA MET A 1 9.57 -19.81 -5.14
C MET A 1 8.82 -19.65 -6.44
N SER A 2 8.42 -18.41 -6.77
CA SER A 2 7.69 -18.06 -7.99
C SER A 2 8.40 -18.59 -9.24
N ASP A 3 7.65 -18.95 -10.27
CA ASP A 3 8.22 -19.40 -11.53
C ASP A 3 8.64 -18.20 -12.40
N VAL A 4 9.78 -17.61 -12.04
CA VAL A 4 10.39 -16.47 -12.75
C VAL A 4 10.61 -16.77 -14.23
N ALA A 5 10.93 -18.02 -14.61
CA ALA A 5 11.13 -18.39 -16.01
C ALA A 5 9.81 -18.32 -16.79
N THR A 6 8.72 -18.84 -16.22
CA THR A 6 7.38 -18.73 -16.81
C THR A 6 6.91 -17.28 -16.85
N LEU A 7 7.10 -16.49 -15.78
CA LEU A 7 6.74 -15.06 -15.77
C LEU A 7 7.47 -14.28 -16.89
N ASN A 8 8.75 -14.56 -17.12
CA ASN A 8 9.50 -13.95 -18.22
C ASN A 8 9.08 -14.47 -19.61
N SER A 9 8.56 -15.69 -19.72
CA SER A 9 7.95 -16.18 -20.96
C SER A 9 6.65 -15.42 -21.25
N LEU A 10 5.79 -15.26 -20.24
CA LEU A 10 4.48 -14.58 -20.35
C LEU A 10 4.60 -13.10 -20.73
N ILE A 11 5.73 -12.45 -20.49
CA ILE A 11 6.04 -11.10 -20.99
C ILE A 11 5.90 -11.03 -22.53
N LYS A 12 6.23 -12.11 -23.25
CA LYS A 12 6.08 -12.16 -24.71
C LYS A 12 4.62 -12.23 -25.11
N ASP A 13 3.84 -13.06 -24.43
CA ASP A 13 2.41 -13.27 -24.67
C ASP A 13 1.61 -11.98 -24.50
N VAL A 14 2.04 -11.08 -23.61
CA VAL A 14 1.44 -9.74 -23.47
C VAL A 14 1.43 -8.99 -24.81
N THR A 15 2.49 -9.12 -25.62
CA THR A 15 2.57 -8.44 -26.92
C THR A 15 1.57 -9.02 -27.90
N ASP A 16 1.40 -10.35 -27.91
CA ASP A 16 0.44 -11.05 -28.76
C ASP A 16 -1.02 -10.72 -28.37
N LEU A 17 -1.23 -10.39 -27.09
CA LEU A 17 -2.50 -9.90 -26.55
C LEU A 17 -2.64 -8.37 -26.65
N GLY A 18 -1.80 -7.68 -27.43
CA GLY A 18 -1.96 -6.25 -27.72
C GLY A 18 -1.47 -5.30 -26.62
N GLY A 19 -0.70 -5.79 -25.65
CA GLY A 19 0.07 -4.99 -24.71
C GLY A 19 1.52 -4.75 -25.16
N SER A 20 2.34 -4.25 -24.23
CA SER A 20 3.78 -4.02 -24.47
C SER A 20 4.53 -4.14 -23.15
N VAL A 21 5.63 -4.88 -23.15
CA VAL A 21 6.61 -4.91 -22.05
C VAL A 21 8.00 -4.84 -22.68
N LYS A 22 8.69 -3.72 -22.49
CA LYS A 22 9.97 -3.41 -23.14
C LYS A 22 11.01 -3.07 -22.10
N ASN A 23 12.18 -3.71 -22.23
CA ASN A 23 13.32 -3.49 -21.33
C ASN A 23 12.97 -3.75 -19.86
N VAL A 24 12.12 -4.74 -19.60
CA VAL A 24 11.71 -5.18 -18.27
C VAL A 24 11.76 -6.70 -18.23
N GLU A 25 12.27 -7.25 -17.14
CA GLU A 25 12.23 -8.66 -16.82
C GLU A 25 11.76 -8.85 -15.37
N VAL A 26 11.20 -10.02 -15.07
CA VAL A 26 10.90 -10.43 -13.70
C VAL A 26 12.13 -11.12 -13.12
N ASP A 27 12.46 -10.79 -11.87
CA ASP A 27 13.51 -11.42 -11.09
C ASP A 27 13.08 -11.50 -9.61
N GLU A 28 13.90 -12.09 -8.76
CA GLU A 28 13.73 -12.14 -7.31
C GLU A 28 14.89 -11.44 -6.59
N ASP A 29 14.57 -10.78 -5.48
CA ASP A 29 15.55 -10.33 -4.49
C ASP A 29 15.08 -10.68 -3.07
N GLU A 30 15.80 -10.22 -2.05
CA GLU A 30 15.50 -10.46 -0.64
C GLU A 30 14.07 -10.04 -0.21
N ARG A 31 13.40 -9.17 -0.98
CA ARG A 31 12.03 -8.70 -0.73
C ARG A 31 10.99 -9.39 -1.62
N GLY A 32 11.38 -10.44 -2.36
CA GLY A 32 10.54 -11.20 -3.29
C GLY A 32 10.66 -10.72 -4.73
N LEU A 33 9.59 -10.91 -5.51
CA LEU A 33 9.54 -10.52 -6.93
C LEU A 33 9.88 -9.03 -7.14
N VAL A 34 10.61 -8.77 -8.22
CA VAL A 34 11.00 -7.43 -8.67
C VAL A 34 10.99 -7.35 -10.19
N LEU A 35 10.58 -6.21 -10.72
CA LEU A 35 10.74 -5.89 -12.14
C LEU A 35 12.08 -5.19 -12.37
N ARG A 36 13.05 -5.89 -12.96
CA ARG A 36 14.37 -5.34 -13.29
C ARG A 36 14.36 -4.67 -14.67
N VAL A 37 15.24 -3.69 -14.84
CA VAL A 37 15.45 -2.98 -16.10
C VAL A 37 16.86 -3.32 -16.61
N PRO A 38 17.02 -4.29 -17.54
CA PRO A 38 18.33 -4.83 -17.90
C PRO A 38 19.26 -3.80 -18.55
N ARG A 39 18.72 -2.95 -19.43
CA ARG A 39 19.46 -1.81 -20.00
C ARG A 39 19.16 -0.57 -19.19
N THR A 40 19.95 -0.37 -18.13
CA THR A 40 19.69 0.65 -17.11
C THR A 40 19.75 2.08 -17.65
N ASP A 41 20.47 2.32 -18.75
CA ASP A 41 20.60 3.60 -19.44
C ASP A 41 19.49 3.86 -20.47
N GLY A 42 18.70 2.84 -20.81
CA GLY A 42 17.62 2.90 -21.80
C GLY A 42 16.24 3.20 -21.21
N PRO A 43 15.26 3.53 -22.06
CA PRO A 43 13.86 3.60 -21.65
C PRO A 43 13.30 2.19 -21.39
N PHE A 44 12.31 2.12 -20.50
CA PHE A 44 11.46 0.95 -20.29
C PHE A 44 9.99 1.34 -20.41
N ASP A 45 9.15 0.38 -20.76
CA ASP A 45 7.71 0.56 -20.96
C ASP A 45 6.95 -0.71 -20.58
N ILE A 46 5.85 -0.54 -19.87
CA ILE A 46 4.87 -1.59 -19.55
C ILE A 46 3.50 -1.00 -19.85
N THR A 47 2.79 -1.52 -20.84
CA THR A 47 1.45 -1.09 -21.24
C THR A 47 0.50 -2.28 -21.26
N MET A 48 -0.52 -2.23 -20.40
CA MET A 48 -1.55 -3.26 -20.28
C MET A 48 -2.90 -2.76 -20.82
N PRO A 49 -3.41 -3.33 -21.92
CA PRO A 49 -4.72 -2.98 -22.49
C PRO A 49 -5.86 -3.40 -21.57
N GLU A 50 -7.02 -2.75 -21.71
CA GLU A 50 -8.18 -2.93 -20.82
C GLU A 50 -8.65 -4.39 -20.69
N HIS A 51 -8.63 -5.15 -21.78
CA HIS A 51 -9.04 -6.55 -21.77
C HIS A 51 -8.06 -7.49 -21.03
N LEU A 52 -6.85 -7.03 -20.68
CA LEU A 52 -5.91 -7.73 -19.82
C LEU A 52 -6.00 -7.28 -18.36
N HIS A 53 -7.01 -6.51 -17.97
CA HIS A 53 -7.24 -6.17 -16.56
C HIS A 53 -8.15 -7.24 -15.97
N LEU A 54 -7.76 -7.81 -14.83
CA LEU A 54 -8.58 -8.83 -14.16
C LEU A 54 -9.31 -8.22 -12.97
N ASP A 55 -10.62 -8.45 -12.92
CA ASP A 55 -11.41 -8.16 -11.73
C ASP A 55 -11.11 -9.25 -10.68
N PRO A 56 -10.79 -8.90 -9.41
CA PRO A 56 -10.70 -9.88 -8.34
C PRO A 56 -11.91 -10.81 -8.21
N GLU A 57 -13.11 -10.37 -8.61
CA GLU A 57 -14.33 -11.20 -8.61
C GLU A 57 -14.30 -12.33 -9.65
N ALA A 58 -13.45 -12.24 -10.67
CA ALA A 58 -13.29 -13.26 -11.71
C ALA A 58 -12.35 -14.41 -11.30
N ILE A 59 -11.96 -14.49 -10.02
CA ILE A 59 -10.98 -15.45 -9.51
C ILE A 59 -11.67 -16.47 -8.61
N ASP A 60 -11.42 -17.75 -8.91
CA ASP A 60 -11.65 -18.84 -7.98
C ASP A 60 -10.46 -18.91 -7.00
N TYR A 61 -10.67 -18.35 -5.80
CA TYR A 61 -9.65 -18.32 -4.76
C TYR A 61 -9.41 -19.68 -4.10
N GLU A 62 -10.30 -20.67 -4.26
CA GLU A 62 -10.04 -22.03 -3.77
C GLU A 62 -8.99 -22.70 -4.67
N ARG A 63 -9.12 -22.51 -5.99
CA ARG A 63 -8.25 -23.12 -7.00
C ARG A 63 -7.08 -22.25 -7.45
N ALA A 64 -7.05 -20.98 -7.02
CA ALA A 64 -6.08 -19.97 -7.48
C ALA A 64 -6.03 -19.85 -9.01
N CYS A 65 -7.18 -19.75 -9.66
CA CYS A 65 -7.29 -19.61 -11.10
C CYS A 65 -8.46 -18.69 -11.48
N VAL A 66 -8.57 -18.36 -12.76
CA VAL A 66 -9.76 -17.66 -13.28
C VAL A 66 -10.98 -18.56 -13.10
N ALA A 67 -12.07 -18.01 -12.56
CA ALA A 67 -13.34 -18.71 -12.35
C ALA A 67 -13.93 -19.21 -13.68
N GLU A 68 -14.58 -20.37 -13.66
CA GLU A 68 -15.13 -21.01 -14.87
C GLU A 68 -16.19 -20.15 -15.56
N ASP A 69 -16.96 -19.37 -14.80
CA ASP A 69 -18.04 -18.49 -15.25
C ASP A 69 -17.59 -17.05 -15.57
N ALA A 70 -16.31 -16.72 -15.40
CA ALA A 70 -15.78 -15.41 -15.77
C ALA A 70 -15.91 -15.15 -17.28
N ASP A 71 -16.38 -13.97 -17.68
CA ASP A 71 -16.50 -13.58 -19.08
C ASP A 71 -15.14 -13.11 -19.64
N LEU A 72 -14.29 -14.07 -20.03
CA LEU A 72 -12.96 -13.82 -20.59
C LEU A 72 -12.70 -14.69 -21.84
N PRO A 73 -12.17 -14.10 -22.94
CA PRO A 73 -11.72 -14.86 -24.10
C PRO A 73 -10.63 -15.87 -23.76
N GLU A 74 -10.61 -17.02 -24.45
CA GLU A 74 -9.70 -18.13 -24.13
C GLU A 74 -8.21 -17.76 -24.12
N PRO A 75 -7.66 -16.96 -25.06
CA PRO A 75 -6.26 -16.55 -24.98
C PRO A 75 -5.93 -15.76 -23.71
N VAL A 76 -6.86 -14.92 -23.24
CA VAL A 76 -6.71 -14.09 -22.03
C VAL A 76 -6.84 -14.93 -20.77
N ARG A 77 -7.81 -15.86 -20.75
CA ARG A 77 -7.98 -16.82 -19.65
C ARG A 77 -6.74 -17.70 -19.48
N SER A 78 -6.25 -18.28 -20.58
CA SER A 78 -5.04 -19.10 -20.59
C SER A 78 -3.82 -18.33 -20.06
N PHE A 79 -3.63 -17.09 -20.52
CA PHE A 79 -2.60 -16.20 -20.00
C PHE A 79 -2.73 -15.97 -18.48
N TRP A 80 -3.92 -15.63 -17.99
CA TRP A 80 -4.12 -15.35 -16.56
C TRP A 80 -3.93 -16.58 -15.67
N ASN A 81 -4.39 -17.74 -16.10
CA ASN A 81 -4.17 -18.99 -15.36
C ASN A 81 -2.67 -19.30 -15.27
N ALA A 82 -1.92 -19.14 -16.36
CA ALA A 82 -0.47 -19.31 -16.35
C ALA A 82 0.22 -18.26 -15.46
N TYR A 83 -0.22 -17.00 -15.52
CA TYR A 83 0.34 -15.91 -14.73
C TYR A 83 0.12 -16.12 -13.22
N ILE A 84 -1.11 -16.44 -12.80
CA ILE A 84 -1.42 -16.67 -11.38
C ILE A 84 -0.66 -17.90 -10.85
N ALA A 85 -0.61 -18.98 -11.64
CA ALA A 85 0.15 -20.17 -11.27
C ALA A 85 1.65 -19.91 -11.12
N ALA A 86 2.20 -19.00 -11.93
CA ALA A 86 3.62 -18.64 -11.87
C ALA A 86 3.95 -17.60 -10.79
N LEU A 87 2.99 -16.77 -10.38
CA LEU A 87 3.19 -15.74 -9.36
C LEU A 87 3.50 -16.32 -7.98
N PHE A 88 2.82 -17.40 -7.61
CA PHE A 88 2.79 -17.88 -6.23
C PHE A 88 2.73 -19.40 -6.19
N ASP A 89 3.65 -20.01 -5.45
CA ASP A 89 3.68 -21.46 -5.23
C ASP A 89 3.29 -21.85 -3.79
N ASP A 90 3.40 -23.14 -3.50
CA ASP A 90 3.03 -23.72 -2.20
C ASP A 90 3.95 -23.25 -1.05
N ASP A 91 5.22 -22.96 -1.31
CA ASP A 91 6.13 -22.40 -0.30
C ASP A 91 5.71 -20.97 0.07
N ASP A 92 5.25 -20.17 -0.89
CA ASP A 92 4.74 -18.82 -0.63
C ASP A 92 3.46 -18.88 0.19
N ARG A 93 2.55 -19.82 -0.12
CA ARG A 93 1.33 -20.07 0.68
C ARG A 93 1.68 -20.51 2.09
N ALA A 94 2.62 -21.45 2.24
CA ALA A 94 3.08 -21.93 3.53
C ALA A 94 3.74 -20.81 4.36
N ALA A 95 4.56 -19.97 3.72
CA ALA A 95 5.18 -18.82 4.35
C ALA A 95 4.16 -17.79 4.82
N LEU A 96 3.11 -17.52 4.03
CA LEU A 96 2.04 -16.65 4.46
C LEU A 96 1.23 -17.27 5.60
N ALA A 97 0.89 -18.56 5.52
CA ALA A 97 0.17 -19.26 6.58
C ALA A 97 0.92 -19.23 7.92
N ASP A 98 2.24 -19.42 7.89
CA ASP A 98 3.14 -19.31 9.06
C ASP A 98 3.08 -17.90 9.69
N ILE A 99 3.11 -16.84 8.86
CA ILE A 99 2.91 -15.47 9.33
C ILE A 99 1.54 -15.30 10.00
N ARG A 100 0.45 -15.79 9.37
CA ARG A 100 -0.92 -15.67 9.90
C ARG A 100 -1.08 -16.40 11.23
N GLN A 101 -0.46 -17.58 11.36
CA GLN A 101 -0.45 -18.34 12.61
C GLN A 101 0.31 -17.58 13.73
N ALA A 102 1.42 -16.91 13.39
CA ALA A 102 2.21 -16.14 14.33
C ALA A 102 1.55 -14.82 14.78
N VAL A 103 0.57 -14.30 14.02
CA VAL A 103 -0.17 -13.08 14.39
C VAL A 103 -1.01 -13.26 15.66
N GLY A 104 -1.60 -14.44 15.89
CA GLY A 104 -2.41 -14.70 17.08
C GLY A 104 -1.65 -14.44 18.39
N PRO A 105 -0.54 -15.17 18.65
CA PRO A 105 0.30 -14.95 19.83
C PRO A 105 0.81 -13.51 19.96
N LEU A 106 1.18 -12.87 18.83
CA LEU A 106 1.60 -11.47 18.83
C LEU A 106 0.51 -10.54 19.37
N LEU A 107 -0.74 -10.74 18.95
CA LEU A 107 -1.86 -9.92 19.40
C LEU A 107 -2.26 -10.22 20.84
N ASP A 108 -2.17 -11.47 21.28
CA ASP A 108 -2.45 -11.87 22.66
C ASP A 108 -1.46 -11.24 23.64
N GLU A 109 -0.16 -11.21 23.30
CA GLU A 109 0.88 -10.68 24.19
C GLU A 109 1.08 -9.16 24.04
N HIS A 110 0.90 -8.63 22.84
CA HIS A 110 1.31 -7.27 22.49
C HIS A 110 0.27 -6.46 21.70
N GLY A 111 -1.00 -6.85 21.73
CA GLY A 111 -2.07 -6.20 20.95
C GLY A 111 -2.12 -4.67 21.12
N GLU A 112 -1.90 -4.16 22.34
CA GLU A 112 -1.87 -2.72 22.62
C GLU A 112 -0.79 -1.96 21.84
N ALA A 113 0.32 -2.60 21.45
CA ALA A 113 1.40 -1.98 20.69
C ALA A 113 1.00 -1.71 19.24
N PHE A 114 0.18 -2.60 18.67
CA PHE A 114 -0.27 -2.54 17.28
C PHE A 114 -1.66 -1.92 17.11
N GLU A 115 -2.39 -1.73 18.21
CA GLU A 115 -3.66 -1.02 18.22
C GLU A 115 -3.53 0.35 17.55
N ALA A 116 -4.55 0.77 16.81
CA ALA A 116 -4.59 2.09 16.18
C ALA A 116 -3.40 2.41 15.26
N LEU A 117 -2.61 1.43 14.78
CA LEU A 117 -1.65 1.64 13.70
C LEU A 117 -2.29 1.60 12.31
N GLY A 118 -3.52 1.09 12.22
CA GLY A 118 -4.22 0.88 10.95
C GLY A 118 -3.68 -0.32 10.17
N LEU A 119 -3.27 -1.36 10.88
CA LEU A 119 -2.74 -2.62 10.34
C LEU A 119 -3.75 -3.78 10.42
N GLN A 120 -5.05 -3.50 10.54
CA GLN A 120 -6.07 -4.54 10.74
C GLN A 120 -6.09 -5.59 9.62
N GLY A 121 -5.81 -5.18 8.38
CA GLY A 121 -5.70 -6.09 7.25
C GLY A 121 -4.43 -6.95 7.30
N PHE A 122 -3.31 -6.41 7.80
CA PHE A 122 -2.08 -7.19 7.96
C PHE A 122 -2.14 -8.14 9.16
N LEU A 123 -2.82 -7.75 10.24
CA LEU A 123 -2.88 -8.50 11.49
C LEU A 123 -4.11 -9.43 11.55
N GLN A 124 -4.49 -9.99 10.41
CA GLN A 124 -5.49 -11.07 10.34
C GLN A 124 -4.84 -12.42 10.66
N THR A 125 -5.62 -13.30 11.27
CA THR A 125 -5.19 -14.67 11.65
C THR A 125 -5.74 -15.75 10.70
N GLU A 126 -6.56 -15.37 9.73
CA GLU A 126 -7.16 -16.28 8.75
C GLU A 126 -6.05 -16.92 7.89
N ASN A 127 -6.05 -18.26 7.83
CA ASN A 127 -5.03 -19.05 7.14
C ASN A 127 -5.62 -20.18 6.28
N ASP A 128 -6.94 -20.16 6.00
CA ASP A 128 -7.54 -21.05 5.01
C ASP A 128 -7.09 -20.69 3.59
N THR A 129 -7.16 -21.66 2.67
CA THR A 129 -6.70 -21.53 1.29
C THR A 129 -7.27 -20.30 0.57
N VAL A 130 -8.57 -20.04 0.71
CA VAL A 130 -9.23 -18.89 0.08
C VAL A 130 -8.66 -17.58 0.60
N SER A 131 -8.55 -17.43 1.92
CA SER A 131 -8.00 -16.22 2.56
C SER A 131 -6.54 -15.99 2.16
N LEU A 132 -5.71 -17.03 2.12
CA LEU A 132 -4.31 -16.95 1.70
C LEU A 132 -4.19 -16.51 0.24
N ASN A 133 -4.87 -17.20 -0.68
CA ASN A 133 -4.82 -16.88 -2.12
C ASN A 133 -5.33 -15.45 -2.40
N ARG A 134 -6.40 -15.03 -1.72
CA ARG A 134 -6.91 -13.66 -1.81
C ARG A 134 -5.86 -12.64 -1.38
N ARG A 135 -5.17 -12.91 -0.27
CA ARG A 135 -4.15 -12.01 0.28
C ARG A 135 -2.93 -11.92 -0.63
N MET A 136 -2.46 -13.03 -1.17
CA MET A 136 -1.33 -13.06 -2.11
C MET A 136 -1.64 -12.24 -3.36
N LEU A 137 -2.83 -12.43 -3.96
CA LEU A 137 -3.25 -11.67 -5.13
C LEU A 137 -3.49 -10.17 -4.84
N ALA A 138 -3.88 -9.82 -3.61
CA ALA A 138 -4.02 -8.41 -3.21
C ALA A 138 -2.69 -7.63 -3.29
N SER A 139 -1.54 -8.31 -3.18
CA SER A 139 -0.21 -7.67 -3.29
C SER A 139 0.05 -7.06 -4.67
N VAL A 140 -0.53 -7.67 -5.72
CA VAL A 140 -0.43 -7.23 -7.12
C VAL A 140 -1.68 -6.49 -7.62
N ALA A 141 -2.70 -6.36 -6.77
CA ALA A 141 -3.90 -5.59 -7.06
C ALA A 141 -3.67 -4.09 -6.88
N MET A 142 -4.43 -3.28 -7.62
CA MET A 142 -4.39 -1.84 -7.57
C MET A 142 -5.79 -1.23 -7.61
N GLY A 143 -5.98 -0.11 -6.90
CA GLY A 143 -7.21 0.67 -7.00
C GLY A 143 -7.21 1.52 -8.27
N THR A 144 -8.26 1.36 -9.08
CA THR A 144 -8.54 2.15 -10.28
C THR A 144 -9.87 2.89 -10.13
N GLU A 145 -10.21 3.73 -11.11
CA GLU A 145 -11.53 4.36 -11.19
C GLU A 145 -12.69 3.37 -11.42
N GLN A 146 -12.39 2.16 -11.90
CA GLN A 146 -13.37 1.08 -12.06
C GLN A 146 -13.45 0.15 -10.82
N GLY A 147 -12.69 0.44 -9.77
CA GLY A 147 -12.58 -0.41 -8.59
C GLY A 147 -11.20 -1.07 -8.49
N THR A 148 -11.08 -2.11 -7.68
CA THR A 148 -9.81 -2.87 -7.60
C THR A 148 -9.62 -3.70 -8.86
N ARG A 149 -8.43 -3.67 -9.44
CA ARG A 149 -8.04 -4.46 -10.61
C ARG A 149 -6.68 -5.10 -10.38
N ILE A 150 -6.47 -6.30 -10.93
CA ILE A 150 -5.14 -6.89 -11.05
C ILE A 150 -4.62 -6.55 -12.44
N LEU A 151 -3.48 -5.86 -12.48
CA LEU A 151 -2.80 -5.51 -13.73
C LEU A 151 -1.53 -6.34 -13.83
N PRO A 152 -1.42 -7.25 -14.82
CA PRO A 152 -0.27 -8.14 -14.89
C PRO A 152 0.99 -7.32 -15.14
N PHE A 153 2.06 -7.70 -14.45
CA PHE A 153 3.36 -7.01 -14.39
C PHE A 153 3.32 -5.60 -13.78
N ILE A 154 2.39 -4.70 -14.14
CA ILE A 154 2.27 -3.39 -13.49
C ILE A 154 2.06 -3.55 -11.97
N GLY A 155 1.27 -4.54 -11.55
CA GLY A 155 1.04 -4.86 -10.13
C GLY A 155 2.31 -5.30 -9.38
N LEU A 156 3.33 -5.80 -10.08
CA LEU A 156 4.63 -6.19 -9.51
C LEU A 156 5.58 -5.01 -9.33
N ALA A 157 5.27 -3.83 -9.89
CA ALA A 157 6.10 -2.66 -9.71
C ALA A 157 6.12 -2.24 -8.23
N ARG A 158 7.32 -2.11 -7.66
CA ARG A 158 7.49 -1.73 -6.26
C ARG A 158 7.11 -0.28 -6.07
N GLN A 159 6.46 0.01 -4.95
CA GLN A 159 6.22 1.40 -4.55
C GLN A 159 7.49 1.97 -3.94
N GLY A 160 7.83 3.20 -4.31
CA GLY A 160 9.07 3.81 -3.86
C GLY A 160 9.15 5.30 -4.10
N LYS A 161 10.34 5.83 -3.82
CA LYS A 161 10.73 7.22 -4.07
C LYS A 161 11.06 7.41 -5.55
N SER A 162 10.03 7.53 -6.38
CA SER A 162 10.16 7.59 -7.83
C SER A 162 9.26 8.66 -8.46
N PRO A 163 9.70 9.35 -9.52
CA PRO A 163 8.84 10.22 -10.32
C PRO A 163 7.92 9.45 -11.28
N ILE A 164 8.15 8.14 -11.45
CA ILE A 164 7.40 7.30 -12.39
C ILE A 164 5.98 7.09 -11.85
N ASN A 165 4.98 7.44 -12.66
CA ASN A 165 3.57 7.24 -12.31
C ASN A 165 2.94 6.22 -13.26
N ILE A 166 1.89 5.56 -12.78
CA ILE A 166 0.97 4.83 -13.64
C ILE A 166 0.09 5.86 -14.35
N SER A 167 0.04 5.79 -15.67
CA SER A 167 -0.81 6.62 -16.51
C SER A 167 -1.89 5.77 -17.18
N LYS A 168 -3.00 6.40 -17.58
CA LYS A 168 -4.08 5.75 -18.33
C LYS A 168 -4.18 6.41 -19.70
N THR A 169 -4.20 5.61 -20.76
CA THR A 169 -4.41 6.09 -22.13
C THR A 169 -5.90 6.35 -22.40
N VAL A 170 -6.20 7.05 -23.49
CA VAL A 170 -7.58 7.27 -23.95
C VAL A 170 -8.29 5.94 -24.26
N SER A 171 -7.54 4.92 -24.68
CA SER A 171 -8.06 3.58 -25.01
C SER A 171 -8.29 2.67 -23.81
N GLY A 172 -8.15 3.18 -22.58
CA GLY A 172 -8.35 2.37 -21.38
C GLY A 172 -7.09 1.70 -20.81
N SER A 173 -6.00 1.66 -21.57
CA SER A 173 -4.77 0.95 -21.17
C SER A 173 -4.05 1.66 -20.02
N TYR A 174 -3.48 0.88 -19.10
CA TYR A 174 -2.56 1.42 -18.10
C TYR A 174 -1.13 1.29 -18.59
N THR A 175 -0.34 2.35 -18.39
CA THR A 175 1.06 2.42 -18.81
C THR A 175 1.97 2.88 -17.67
N VAL A 176 3.11 2.21 -17.53
CA VAL A 176 4.24 2.61 -16.71
C VAL A 176 5.46 2.70 -17.60
N ASN A 177 6.07 3.88 -17.70
CA ASN A 177 7.28 4.09 -18.48
C ASN A 177 8.28 4.96 -17.71
N GLY A 178 9.54 4.81 -18.07
CA GLY A 178 10.64 5.52 -17.44
C GLY A 178 11.94 5.28 -18.17
N SER A 179 13.03 5.81 -17.62
CA SER A 179 14.39 5.68 -18.15
C SER A 179 15.39 5.78 -17.01
N ALA A 180 16.64 5.37 -17.25
CA ALA A 180 17.72 5.54 -16.27
C ALA A 180 17.42 4.85 -14.92
N ALA A 181 16.97 3.59 -14.94
CA ALA A 181 16.53 2.85 -13.77
C ALA A 181 17.12 1.43 -13.76
N ASN A 182 17.36 0.86 -12.57
CA ASN A 182 17.73 -0.55 -12.38
C ASN A 182 16.53 -1.46 -12.11
N ALA A 183 15.43 -0.89 -11.60
CA ALA A 183 14.18 -1.57 -11.35
C ALA A 183 12.99 -0.64 -11.60
N VAL A 184 11.83 -1.21 -11.90
CA VAL A 184 10.58 -0.48 -12.06
C VAL A 184 10.02 -0.13 -10.69
N ILE A 185 10.35 1.07 -10.22
CA ILE A 185 9.83 1.65 -8.98
C ILE A 185 8.80 2.71 -9.36
N ILE A 186 7.56 2.52 -8.94
CA ILE A 186 6.48 3.49 -9.14
C ILE A 186 6.31 4.37 -7.91
N ASN A 187 5.83 5.59 -8.14
CA ASN A 187 5.49 6.52 -7.09
C ASN A 187 4.45 5.91 -6.14
N SER A 188 4.73 5.88 -4.84
CA SER A 188 3.76 5.46 -3.82
C SER A 188 2.54 6.38 -3.72
N GLY A 189 2.61 7.56 -4.34
CA GLY A 189 1.54 8.55 -4.39
C GLY A 189 1.22 9.09 -3.00
N ARG A 190 0.03 8.75 -2.51
CA ARG A 190 -0.50 9.19 -1.20
C ARG A 190 -0.50 8.09 -0.14
N PHE A 191 0.13 6.94 -0.43
CA PHE A 191 0.16 5.78 0.46
C PHE A 191 1.51 5.66 1.14
N ASP A 192 1.52 5.35 2.43
CA ASP A 192 2.73 5.22 3.24
C ASP A 192 3.12 3.76 3.51
N ALA A 193 4.23 3.53 4.22
CA ALA A 193 4.79 2.20 4.41
C ALA A 193 3.84 1.27 5.18
N LEU A 194 3.11 1.78 6.18
CA LEU A 194 2.11 0.96 6.89
C LEU A 194 0.86 0.68 6.05
N TRP A 195 0.49 1.58 5.13
CA TRP A 195 -0.57 1.26 4.16
C TRP A 195 -0.13 0.12 3.24
N ALA A 196 1.11 0.16 2.75
CA ALA A 196 1.68 -0.90 1.92
C ALA A 196 1.72 -2.24 2.68
N LEU A 197 2.12 -2.22 3.96
CA LEU A 197 2.07 -3.43 4.80
C LEU A 197 0.63 -3.93 4.96
N ASN A 198 -0.29 -3.03 5.31
CA ASN A 198 -1.69 -3.36 5.56
C ASN A 198 -2.42 -3.92 4.34
N SER A 199 -2.09 -3.44 3.13
CA SER A 199 -2.81 -3.80 1.90
C SER A 199 -2.06 -4.80 1.02
N LYS A 200 -0.74 -4.92 1.15
CA LYS A 200 0.11 -5.72 0.25
C LYS A 200 1.11 -6.64 0.95
N ASP A 201 1.13 -6.70 2.29
CA ASP A 201 2.11 -7.47 3.07
C ASP A 201 3.57 -7.08 2.78
N GLN A 202 3.83 -5.83 2.40
CA GLN A 202 5.17 -5.34 2.04
C GLN A 202 5.52 -4.02 2.74
N GLY A 203 6.74 -3.93 3.27
CA GLY A 203 7.36 -2.67 3.67
C GLY A 203 7.96 -1.96 2.44
N ASN A 204 7.24 -0.96 1.92
CA ASN A 204 7.72 -0.15 0.79
C ASN A 204 8.04 1.28 1.22
N ARG A 205 9.25 1.75 0.87
CA ARG A 205 9.70 3.10 1.19
C ARG A 205 8.77 4.11 0.52
N SER A 206 8.17 5.01 1.29
CA SER A 206 7.19 5.95 0.75
C SER A 206 7.73 7.38 0.61
N MET A 207 7.08 8.15 -0.27
CA MET A 207 7.22 9.60 -0.36
C MET A 207 6.45 10.35 0.73
N VAL A 208 5.55 9.68 1.46
CA VAL A 208 4.69 10.29 2.47
C VAL A 208 4.67 9.46 3.75
N ALA A 209 4.50 10.12 4.89
CA ALA A 209 4.17 9.47 6.15
C ALA A 209 2.81 9.98 6.64
N LEU A 210 1.83 9.07 6.77
CA LEU A 210 0.52 9.38 7.31
C LEU A 210 0.48 9.18 8.82
N SER A 211 -0.32 10.01 9.48
CA SER A 211 -0.66 9.82 10.88
C SER A 211 -1.33 8.47 11.09
N VAL A 212 -0.91 7.75 12.12
CA VAL A 212 -1.70 6.67 12.70
C VAL A 212 -3.03 7.22 13.25
N PRO A 213 -4.09 6.40 13.28
CA PRO A 213 -5.35 6.75 13.91
C PRO A 213 -5.18 7.36 15.32
N LEU A 214 -5.86 8.48 15.57
CA LEU A 214 -5.84 9.15 16.86
C LEU A 214 -7.13 9.94 17.10
N SER A 215 -7.41 10.20 18.37
CA SER A 215 -8.41 11.18 18.79
C SER A 215 -7.80 12.04 19.90
N ILE A 216 -7.73 13.36 19.68
CA ILE A 216 -7.17 14.30 20.65
C ILE A 216 -8.15 15.45 20.91
N PRO A 217 -8.28 15.90 22.17
CA PRO A 217 -9.09 17.07 22.48
C PRO A 217 -8.44 18.34 21.90
N MET A 218 -9.28 19.18 21.26
CA MET A 218 -8.90 20.47 20.67
C MET A 218 -8.85 21.61 21.69
N GLY A 219 -9.25 21.35 22.93
CA GLY A 219 -9.26 22.33 24.02
C GLY A 219 -9.76 21.73 25.33
N GLN A 220 -10.00 22.59 26.31
CA GLN A 220 -10.62 22.21 27.58
C GLN A 220 -12.15 22.13 27.46
N ALA A 221 -12.77 21.26 28.26
CA ALA A 221 -14.22 21.22 28.39
C ALA A 221 -14.73 22.57 28.95
N SER A 222 -15.79 23.12 28.38
CA SER A 222 -16.55 24.19 29.03
C SER A 222 -17.70 23.55 29.81
N GLY A 223 -17.64 23.60 31.14
CA GLY A 223 -18.63 22.98 32.03
C GLY A 223 -18.67 21.44 31.92
N ASN A 224 -19.87 20.86 31.90
CA ASN A 224 -20.09 19.40 31.85
C ASN A 224 -20.02 18.80 30.42
N ALA A 225 -19.77 19.62 29.39
CA ALA A 225 -19.70 19.15 28.01
C ALA A 225 -18.34 18.49 27.72
N LYS A 226 -18.32 17.41 26.93
CA LYS A 226 -17.06 16.85 26.43
C LYS A 226 -16.34 17.91 25.58
N PRO A 227 -15.01 18.03 25.66
CA PRO A 227 -14.27 18.95 24.80
C PRO A 227 -14.43 18.53 23.34
N PRO A 228 -14.48 19.49 22.39
CA PRO A 228 -14.38 19.18 20.97
C PRO A 228 -13.12 18.37 20.69
N ALA A 229 -13.23 17.34 19.85
CA ALA A 229 -12.11 16.45 19.54
C ALA A 229 -11.76 16.49 18.05
N LEU A 230 -10.47 16.43 17.76
CA LEU A 230 -9.95 16.13 16.44
C LEU A 230 -9.69 14.62 16.38
N ALA A 231 -10.37 13.95 15.47
CA ALA A 231 -10.10 12.56 15.13
C ALA A 231 -9.38 12.48 13.78
N VAL A 232 -8.41 11.59 13.67
CA VAL A 232 -7.71 11.31 12.41
C VAL A 232 -7.90 9.84 12.09
N GLY A 233 -8.45 9.56 10.92
CA GLY A 233 -8.57 8.22 10.35
C GLY A 233 -7.32 7.80 9.57
N ARG A 234 -7.45 6.73 8.78
CA ARG A 234 -6.37 6.22 7.91
C ARG A 234 -6.89 5.82 6.54
N SER A 235 -7.63 6.73 5.91
CA SER A 235 -8.28 6.51 4.60
C SER A 235 -7.75 7.50 3.56
N PRO A 236 -6.49 7.35 3.10
CA PRO A 236 -5.88 8.23 2.10
C PRO A 236 -6.61 8.19 0.74
N SER A 237 -7.37 7.12 0.45
CA SER A 237 -8.25 7.06 -0.72
C SER A 237 -9.30 8.18 -0.74
N GLN A 238 -9.74 8.64 0.43
CA GLN A 238 -10.69 9.74 0.61
C GLN A 238 -9.96 11.08 0.79
N SER A 239 -9.17 11.45 -0.22
CA SER A 239 -8.48 12.75 -0.27
C SER A 239 -9.11 13.69 -1.31
N GLN A 240 -8.73 14.97 -1.24
CA GLN A 240 -9.05 15.99 -2.24
C GLN A 240 -7.78 16.70 -2.70
N PRO A 241 -7.67 17.12 -3.97
CA PRO A 241 -6.53 17.89 -4.44
C PRO A 241 -6.37 19.20 -3.65
N TYR A 242 -5.13 19.54 -3.28
CA TYR A 242 -4.79 20.80 -2.62
C TYR A 242 -3.41 21.28 -3.06
N LYS A 243 -3.35 22.39 -3.82
CA LYS A 243 -2.11 23.05 -4.27
C LYS A 243 -1.01 22.08 -4.76
N GLY A 244 -1.38 21.15 -5.64
CA GLY A 244 -0.44 20.16 -6.20
C GLY A 244 -0.07 19.00 -5.25
N ALA A 245 -0.82 18.85 -4.15
CA ALA A 245 -0.75 17.74 -3.20
C ALA A 245 -2.18 17.22 -2.90
N PHE A 246 -2.30 16.40 -1.85
CA PHE A 246 -3.57 15.84 -1.40
C PHE A 246 -3.84 16.24 0.05
N ALA A 247 -5.03 16.77 0.29
CA ALA A 247 -5.54 17.10 1.63
C ALA A 247 -6.60 16.08 2.06
N PRO A 248 -6.78 15.85 3.37
CA PRO A 248 -7.89 15.05 3.88
C PRO A 248 -9.23 15.74 3.67
N ARG A 249 -10.28 14.92 3.59
CA ARG A 249 -11.65 15.41 3.76
C ARG A 249 -11.94 15.53 5.25
N VAL A 250 -12.76 16.51 5.62
CA VAL A 250 -13.20 16.71 7.00
C VAL A 250 -14.67 16.34 7.12
N ILE A 251 -15.00 15.50 8.10
CA ILE A 251 -16.35 15.04 8.42
C ILE A 251 -16.68 15.53 9.82
N ARG A 252 -17.82 16.22 9.98
CA ARG A 252 -18.28 16.69 11.28
C ARG A 252 -19.26 15.69 11.88
N GLU A 253 -18.89 15.08 13.00
CA GLU A 253 -19.67 14.08 13.73
C GLU A 253 -19.97 14.61 15.14
N GLY A 254 -21.05 15.39 15.27
CA GLY A 254 -21.39 16.05 16.54
C GLY A 254 -20.27 16.99 17.01
N ASN A 255 -19.58 16.62 18.09
CA ASN A 255 -18.48 17.39 18.67
C ASN A 255 -17.08 16.91 18.22
N VAL A 256 -17.03 16.04 17.20
CA VAL A 256 -15.79 15.52 16.63
C VAL A 256 -15.61 16.08 15.22
N GLN A 257 -14.44 16.65 14.97
CA GLN A 257 -13.97 16.90 13.61
C GLN A 257 -13.08 15.73 13.19
N ARG A 258 -13.53 14.97 12.20
CA ARG A 258 -12.82 13.79 11.71
C ARG A 258 -12.13 14.10 10.39
N LEU A 259 -10.80 13.99 10.37
CA LEU A 259 -10.02 13.96 9.14
C LEU A 259 -9.98 12.52 8.62
N THR A 260 -10.22 12.31 7.32
CA THR A 260 -10.14 10.96 6.73
C THR A 260 -8.74 10.34 6.85
N HIS A 261 -7.71 11.17 6.81
CA HIS A 261 -6.31 10.85 7.07
C HIS A 261 -5.59 12.15 7.46
N LEU A 262 -4.30 12.08 7.77
CA LEU A 262 -3.47 13.28 7.89
C LEU A 262 -2.05 12.95 7.45
N THR A 263 -1.54 13.63 6.44
CA THR A 263 -0.13 13.51 6.07
C THR A 263 0.71 14.34 7.03
N LEU A 264 1.70 13.72 7.67
CA LEU A 264 2.62 14.37 8.61
C LEU A 264 3.92 14.81 7.97
N SER A 265 4.24 14.21 6.83
CA SER A 265 5.48 14.41 6.12
C SER A 265 5.31 14.10 4.63
N PHE A 266 5.92 14.94 3.81
CA PHE A 266 6.22 14.67 2.40
C PHE A 266 7.73 14.72 2.28
N LEU A 267 8.33 13.68 1.73
CA LEU A 267 9.77 13.61 1.55
C LEU A 267 10.30 14.84 0.80
N GLY A 268 11.32 15.48 1.37
CA GLY A 268 11.94 16.68 0.80
C GLY A 268 11.06 17.93 0.84
N ARG A 269 9.85 17.86 1.41
CA ARG A 269 8.91 18.98 1.56
C ARG A 269 8.22 18.97 2.94
N PRO A 270 8.98 19.01 4.04
CA PRO A 270 8.45 18.83 5.38
C PRO A 270 7.41 19.89 5.81
N ALA A 271 7.62 21.14 5.39
CA ALA A 271 6.70 22.25 5.69
C ALA A 271 5.34 22.14 4.96
N LEU A 272 5.26 21.35 3.88
CA LEU A 272 4.04 21.21 3.09
C LEU A 272 2.92 20.54 3.90
N ALA A 273 3.25 19.50 4.66
CA ALA A 273 2.29 18.78 5.49
C ALA A 273 1.63 19.69 6.53
N GLN A 274 2.44 20.48 7.25
CA GLN A 274 1.92 21.45 8.23
C GLN A 274 1.10 22.56 7.56
N THR A 275 1.53 23.04 6.39
CA THR A 275 0.81 24.07 5.63
C THR A 275 -0.57 23.58 5.17
N ILE A 276 -0.66 22.34 4.69
CA ILE A 276 -1.92 21.69 4.35
C ILE A 276 -2.80 21.60 5.60
N PHE A 277 -2.26 21.08 6.72
CA PHE A 277 -3.02 20.97 7.96
C PHE A 277 -3.56 22.31 8.46
N ARG A 278 -2.73 23.37 8.48
CA ARG A 278 -3.16 24.73 8.86
C ARG A 278 -4.27 25.25 7.96
N SER A 279 -4.20 24.94 6.66
CA SER A 279 -5.20 25.40 5.69
C SER A 279 -6.52 24.68 5.88
N VAL A 280 -6.50 23.34 6.01
CA VAL A 280 -7.67 22.52 6.35
C VAL A 280 -8.27 22.98 7.67
N ALA A 281 -7.43 23.24 8.68
CA ALA A 281 -7.88 23.70 9.97
C ALA A 281 -8.61 25.03 9.91
N LYS A 282 -8.08 25.98 9.12
CA LYS A 282 -8.72 27.28 8.89
C LYS A 282 -10.05 27.14 8.14
N GLU A 283 -10.12 26.27 7.13
CA GLU A 283 -11.32 26.04 6.32
C GLU A 283 -12.45 25.36 7.10
N HIS A 284 -12.12 24.61 8.14
CA HIS A 284 -13.07 23.80 8.91
C HIS A 284 -13.18 24.18 10.39
N ASP A 285 -12.71 25.37 10.78
CA ASP A 285 -12.79 25.88 12.16
C ASP A 285 -12.13 24.97 13.22
N ILE A 286 -11.09 24.21 12.84
CA ILE A 286 -10.26 23.45 13.79
C ILE A 286 -9.39 24.43 14.56
N GLN A 287 -9.64 24.53 15.87
CA GLN A 287 -8.99 25.49 16.75
C GLN A 287 -7.54 25.10 17.04
N ASN A 288 -6.66 26.10 17.19
CA ASN A 288 -5.27 25.97 17.61
C ASN A 288 -4.45 24.93 16.82
N PRO A 289 -4.41 24.99 15.47
CA PRO A 289 -3.67 24.01 14.67
C PRO A 289 -2.17 23.96 14.99
N ASP A 290 -1.58 25.08 15.43
CA ASP A 290 -0.17 25.14 15.81
C ASP A 290 0.14 24.38 17.11
N ASP A 291 -0.81 24.30 18.04
CA ASP A 291 -0.68 23.51 19.26
C ASP A 291 -1.01 22.03 19.02
N LEU A 292 -1.93 21.74 18.10
CA LEU A 292 -2.32 20.36 17.76
C LEU A 292 -1.22 19.64 17.00
N TRP A 293 -0.52 20.31 16.08
CA TRP A 293 0.51 19.72 15.24
C TRP A 293 1.63 18.97 16.02
N PRO A 294 2.31 19.58 17.00
CA PRO A 294 3.34 18.89 17.77
C PRO A 294 2.78 17.74 18.62
N ARG A 295 1.54 17.86 19.13
CA ARG A 295 0.88 16.78 19.88
C ARG A 295 0.61 15.56 18.98
N ILE A 296 0.15 15.81 17.76
CA ILE A 296 -0.06 14.76 16.75
C ILE A 296 1.28 14.08 16.40
N LYS A 297 2.33 14.85 16.13
CA LYS A 297 3.66 14.29 15.82
C LYS A 297 4.22 13.46 16.97
N ALA A 298 4.14 13.96 18.21
CA ALA A 298 4.61 13.24 19.39
C ALA A 298 3.83 11.94 19.63
N TYR A 299 2.51 11.96 19.45
CA TYR A 299 1.68 10.75 19.51
C TYR A 299 2.14 9.71 18.48
N ASN A 300 2.33 10.13 17.23
CA ASN A 300 2.75 9.24 16.15
C ASN A 300 4.12 8.62 16.41
N MET A 301 5.12 9.44 16.75
CA MET A 301 6.45 8.95 17.08
C MET A 301 6.41 7.94 18.23
N ARG A 302 5.70 8.25 19.33
CA ARG A 302 5.57 7.33 20.46
C ARG A 302 4.95 5.99 20.06
N ARG A 303 3.85 6.01 19.29
CA ARG A 303 3.17 4.77 18.84
C ARG A 303 4.06 3.95 17.90
N LEU A 304 4.67 4.59 16.90
CA LEU A 304 5.53 3.91 15.93
C LEU A 304 6.77 3.30 16.57
N PHE A 305 7.48 4.02 17.44
CA PHE A 305 8.65 3.49 18.13
C PHE A 305 8.30 2.38 19.13
N HIS A 306 7.16 2.49 19.82
CA HIS A 306 6.71 1.44 20.71
C HIS A 306 6.44 0.14 19.94
N ALA A 307 5.68 0.23 18.84
CA ALA A 307 5.41 -0.89 17.96
C ALA A 307 6.71 -1.46 17.36
N TYR A 308 7.61 -0.60 16.86
CA TYR A 308 8.89 -1.02 16.29
C TYR A 308 9.74 -1.82 17.29
N ARG A 309 9.82 -1.35 18.55
CA ARG A 309 10.56 -2.07 19.59
C ARG A 309 9.95 -3.45 19.83
N VAL A 310 8.63 -3.53 20.00
CA VAL A 310 7.90 -4.79 20.19
C VAL A 310 8.10 -5.72 18.99
N SER A 311 8.09 -5.19 17.76
CA SER A 311 8.30 -5.99 16.56
C SER A 311 9.67 -6.67 16.51
N ASN A 312 10.71 -6.10 17.12
CA ASN A 312 12.03 -6.73 17.16
C ASN A 312 12.08 -7.98 18.05
N ASP A 313 11.17 -8.07 19.03
CA ASP A 313 11.08 -9.18 19.98
C ASP A 313 10.17 -10.32 19.45
N VAL A 314 9.57 -10.16 18.26
CA VAL A 314 8.73 -11.19 17.62
C VAL A 314 9.57 -12.43 17.27
N GLU A 315 9.13 -13.59 17.74
CA GLU A 315 9.81 -14.88 17.53
C GLU A 315 9.82 -15.30 16.06
N ASN A 316 8.68 -15.16 15.37
CA ASN A 316 8.56 -15.52 13.96
C ASN A 316 9.37 -14.53 13.11
N THR A 317 10.48 -15.01 12.52
CA THR A 317 11.42 -14.19 11.73
C THR A 317 10.74 -13.45 10.58
N ARG A 318 9.84 -14.09 9.83
CA ARG A 318 9.18 -13.47 8.66
C ARG A 318 8.22 -12.36 9.08
N LEU A 319 7.43 -12.59 10.12
CA LEU A 319 6.54 -11.59 10.70
C LEU A 319 7.34 -10.42 11.28
N ARG A 320 8.42 -10.71 12.02
CA ARG A 320 9.35 -9.71 12.53
C ARG A 320 9.87 -8.82 11.41
N GLU A 321 10.44 -9.39 10.36
CA GLU A 321 11.02 -8.65 9.23
C GLU A 321 10.01 -7.73 8.55
N LYS A 322 8.79 -8.23 8.27
CA LYS A 322 7.74 -7.40 7.65
C LYS A 322 7.31 -6.24 8.53
N LEU A 323 7.16 -6.48 9.84
CA LEU A 323 6.78 -5.43 10.79
C LEU A 323 7.89 -4.40 10.95
N THR A 324 9.13 -4.84 11.21
CA THR A 324 10.27 -3.94 11.46
C THR A 324 10.62 -3.13 10.22
N ASP A 325 10.57 -3.72 9.02
CA ASP A 325 10.84 -3.01 7.77
C ASP A 325 9.78 -1.92 7.49
N ALA A 326 8.48 -2.23 7.62
CA ALA A 326 7.45 -1.22 7.40
C ALA A 326 7.47 -0.09 8.46
N LEU A 327 7.70 -0.45 9.73
CA LEU A 327 7.77 0.52 10.82
C LEU A 327 9.01 1.41 10.73
N SER A 328 10.19 0.84 10.40
CA SER A 328 11.41 1.62 10.22
C SER A 328 11.26 2.60 9.06
N GLN A 329 10.77 2.15 7.89
CA GLN A 329 10.53 3.00 6.73
C GLN A 329 9.52 4.13 7.02
N GLN A 330 8.48 3.85 7.81
CA GLN A 330 7.52 4.87 8.25
C GLN A 330 8.18 5.91 9.15
N ILE A 331 8.97 5.47 10.12
CA ILE A 331 9.70 6.32 11.07
C ILE A 331 10.72 7.19 10.31
N GLU A 332 11.52 6.59 9.44
CA GLU A 332 12.49 7.29 8.60
C GLU A 332 11.82 8.36 7.76
N THR A 333 10.71 8.04 7.07
CA THR A 333 9.99 9.02 6.24
C THR A 333 9.44 10.17 7.08
N LEU A 334 9.01 9.90 8.32
CA LEU A 334 8.56 10.92 9.26
C LEU A 334 9.72 11.81 9.74
N ILE A 335 10.91 11.25 9.99
CA ILE A 335 12.12 11.96 10.46
C ILE A 335 12.85 12.71 9.34
N GLU A 336 13.09 12.09 8.18
CA GLU A 336 13.76 12.70 7.00
C GLU A 336 13.02 13.93 6.47
N SER A 337 11.81 14.16 6.98
CA SER A 337 10.99 15.33 6.71
C SER A 337 10.95 16.29 7.90
N HIS A 338 12.12 16.53 8.50
CA HIS A 338 12.38 17.56 9.49
C HIS A 338 13.72 18.22 9.20
#